data_AF-A0A7V8QLU5-F1
#
_entry.id   AF-A0A7V8QLU5-F1
#
_cell.length_a   1.000
_cell.length_b   1.000
_cell.length_c   1.000
_cell.angle_alpha   90.00
_cell.angle_beta   90.00
_cell.angle_gamma   90.00
#
_symmetry.space_group_name_H-M   'P 1'
#
loop_
_entity.id
_entity.type
_entity.pdbx_description
1 polymer ?
#
loop_
_entity_poly.entity_id
_entity_poly.type
_entity_poly.pdbx_seq_one_letter_code
_entity_poly.pdbx_strand_id
1 'polypeptide(L)'
;MREQPEVRHDVPSQSRRGFLFDGMRLALSGAAIGLLAGSPRLVRANVTSDDQAERDANILATALGAEREAIAAYLLGANSGLLSSDVLSVALSFQGHHKEHADALANAIRQLGGTVPEPPKRFNFPVEQFRNQTDVLEFAAGLERGAVSAYAGAIPLFENRDLSKAAASILADEAMHWAVLRQALGLDPVPGAFFS
;
A
#
# COMPACT_ATOMS: atom_id res chain seq x y z
N MET A 1 67.22 15.57 7.30
CA MET A 1 67.15 14.15 6.90
C MET A 1 66.46 13.36 8.01
N ARG A 2 65.15 13.14 7.87
CA ARG A 2 64.37 12.10 8.57
C ARG A 2 63.22 11.75 7.63
N GLU A 3 63.38 10.64 6.93
CA GLU A 3 62.34 10.04 6.09
C GLU A 3 61.23 9.51 7.01
N GLN A 4 59.97 9.79 6.66
CA GLN A 4 58.82 9.12 7.28
C GLN A 4 58.52 7.84 6.47
N PRO A 5 58.14 6.73 7.11
CA PRO A 5 57.82 5.50 6.40
C PRO A 5 56.44 5.61 5.76
N GLU A 6 56.37 5.29 4.46
CA GLU A 6 55.14 5.14 3.70
C GLU A 6 54.40 3.88 4.20
N VAL A 7 53.32 4.06 4.97
CA VAL A 7 52.43 2.96 5.36
C VAL A 7 51.52 2.66 4.18
N ARG A 8 51.87 1.62 3.42
CA ARG A 8 50.98 1.04 2.41
C ARG A 8 49.84 0.30 3.12
N HIS A 9 48.65 0.88 3.09
CA HIS A 9 47.42 0.14 3.37
C HIS A 9 47.01 -0.61 2.10
N ASP A 10 47.40 -1.88 2.01
CA ASP A 10 46.67 -2.84 1.16
C ASP A 10 45.30 -3.05 1.79
N VAL A 11 44.33 -2.24 1.36
CA VAL A 11 42.92 -2.51 1.64
C VAL A 11 42.49 -3.56 0.61
N PRO A 12 42.10 -4.78 1.03
CA PRO A 12 41.49 -5.71 0.09
C PRO A 12 40.28 -5.02 -0.52
N SER A 13 40.21 -4.95 -1.85
CA SER A 13 39.01 -4.51 -2.57
C SER A 13 37.92 -5.58 -2.42
N GLN A 14 37.41 -5.73 -1.20
CA GLN A 14 36.15 -6.43 -1.00
C GLN A 14 35.09 -5.62 -1.73
N SER A 15 34.55 -6.24 -2.77
CA SER A 15 33.40 -5.73 -3.52
C SER A 15 32.29 -5.37 -2.54
N ARG A 16 32.19 -4.08 -2.19
CA ARG A 16 31.07 -3.52 -1.39
C ARG A 16 29.71 -3.70 -2.09
N ARG A 17 29.73 -4.16 -3.35
CA ARG A 17 28.55 -4.53 -4.14
C ARG A 17 27.99 -5.90 -3.82
N GLY A 18 28.71 -6.78 -3.12
CA GLY A 18 28.21 -8.14 -2.80
C GLY A 18 27.23 -8.18 -1.62
N PHE A 19 27.36 -7.26 -0.66
CA PHE A 19 26.62 -7.37 0.61
C PHE A 19 25.12 -7.02 0.49
N LEU A 20 24.73 -6.27 -0.55
CA LEU A 20 23.33 -5.91 -0.80
C LEU A 20 22.60 -6.90 -1.72
N PHE A 21 23.30 -7.77 -2.45
CA PHE A 21 22.66 -8.67 -3.41
C PHE A 21 22.68 -10.14 -3.00
N ASP A 22 23.64 -10.60 -2.17
CA ASP A 22 23.66 -12.00 -1.72
C ASP A 22 22.71 -12.28 -0.53
N GLY A 23 22.32 -11.24 0.23
CA GLY A 23 21.35 -11.34 1.33
C GLY A 23 19.92 -10.92 0.98
N MET A 24 19.74 -10.24 -0.16
CA MET A 24 18.45 -9.67 -0.58
C MET A 24 17.76 -10.57 -1.60
N ARG A 25 17.56 -11.84 -1.26
CA ARG A 25 16.27 -12.43 -1.61
C ARG A 25 15.28 -11.84 -0.62
N LEU A 26 14.76 -10.65 -0.92
CA LEU A 26 13.42 -10.28 -0.47
C LEU A 26 12.46 -11.29 -1.11
N ALA A 27 12.50 -12.53 -0.61
CA ALA A 27 11.37 -13.39 -0.70
C ALA A 27 10.33 -12.69 0.17
N LEU A 28 9.48 -11.88 -0.45
CA LEU A 28 8.07 -11.88 -0.04
C LEU A 28 7.77 -13.35 0.22
N SER A 29 7.58 -13.71 1.50
CA SER A 29 7.44 -15.11 1.87
C SER A 29 6.42 -15.73 0.93
N GLY A 30 6.62 -16.96 0.45
CA GLY A 30 5.67 -17.59 -0.47
C GLY A 30 4.22 -17.55 0.04
N ALA A 31 4.05 -17.41 1.36
CA ALA A 31 2.79 -17.11 2.04
C ALA A 31 2.20 -15.72 1.72
N ALA A 32 2.99 -14.63 1.73
CA ALA A 32 2.51 -13.29 1.38
C ALA A 32 2.14 -13.19 -0.11
N ILE A 33 2.94 -13.80 -0.99
CA ILE A 33 2.59 -13.94 -2.42
C ILE A 33 1.36 -14.85 -2.57
N GLY A 34 1.26 -15.94 -1.81
CA GLY A 34 0.11 -16.86 -1.86
C GLY A 34 -1.20 -16.23 -1.39
N LEU A 35 -1.16 -15.38 -0.36
CA LEU A 35 -2.30 -14.59 0.13
C LEU A 35 -2.76 -13.59 -0.93
N LEU A 36 -1.83 -12.85 -1.55
CA LEU A 36 -2.14 -11.87 -2.60
C LEU A 36 -2.56 -12.54 -3.92
N ALA A 37 -1.97 -13.69 -4.26
CA ALA A 37 -2.23 -14.42 -5.51
C ALA A 37 -3.37 -15.45 -5.39
N GLY A 38 -4.15 -15.44 -4.30
CA GLY A 38 -5.30 -16.33 -4.09
C GLY A 38 -4.98 -17.83 -4.16
N SER A 39 -3.73 -18.22 -3.89
CA SER A 39 -3.28 -19.62 -4.03
C SER A 39 -3.47 -20.40 -2.72
N PRO A 40 -4.32 -21.44 -2.68
CA PRO A 40 -4.74 -22.09 -1.44
C PRO A 40 -3.71 -23.08 -0.85
N ARG A 41 -2.43 -23.02 -1.25
CA ARG A 41 -1.45 -24.02 -0.81
C ARG A 41 -0.80 -23.64 0.52
N LEU A 42 -1.43 -24.14 1.58
CA LEU A 42 -0.85 -24.49 2.89
C LEU A 42 0.01 -23.40 3.53
N VAL A 43 -0.61 -22.29 3.91
CA VAL A 43 -0.27 -21.72 5.21
C VAL A 43 -0.77 -22.74 6.23
N ARG A 44 0.13 -23.61 6.70
CA ARG A 44 -0.12 -24.36 7.92
C ARG A 44 -0.27 -23.31 9.00
N ALA A 45 -1.52 -22.92 9.27
CA ALA A 45 -1.85 -22.07 10.39
C ALA A 45 -1.24 -22.74 11.62
N ASN A 46 -0.22 -22.10 12.20
CA ASN A 46 -0.11 -22.15 13.64
C ASN A 46 -1.52 -21.86 14.14
N VAL A 47 -2.09 -22.76 14.95
CA VAL A 47 -3.47 -22.67 15.43
C VAL A 47 -3.68 -21.29 16.04
N THR A 48 -4.21 -20.36 15.25
CA THR A 48 -4.71 -19.07 15.72
C THR A 48 -6.03 -19.38 16.38
N SER A 49 -6.25 -18.88 17.59
CA SER A 49 -7.56 -19.03 18.21
C SER A 49 -8.62 -18.35 17.34
N ASP A 50 -9.86 -18.84 17.37
CA ASP A 50 -10.96 -18.23 16.63
C ASP A 50 -11.08 -16.72 16.90
N ASP A 51 -10.84 -16.30 18.15
CA ASP A 51 -10.80 -14.88 18.56
C ASP A 51 -9.71 -14.06 17.85
N GLN A 52 -8.55 -14.64 17.53
CA GLN A 52 -7.47 -13.95 16.80
C GLN A 52 -7.83 -13.79 15.33
N ALA A 53 -8.34 -14.86 14.71
CA ALA A 53 -8.78 -14.84 13.33
C ALA A 53 -9.95 -13.86 13.12
N GLU A 54 -10.88 -13.77 14.06
CA GLU A 54 -11.98 -12.80 14.03
C GLU A 54 -11.48 -11.36 14.13
N ARG A 55 -10.52 -11.08 15.03
CA ARG A 55 -9.91 -9.74 15.15
C ARG A 55 -9.20 -9.32 13.87
N ASP A 56 -8.38 -10.20 13.31
CA ASP A 56 -7.69 -9.95 12.04
C ASP A 56 -8.69 -9.73 10.89
N ALA A 57 -9.77 -10.53 10.83
CA ALA A 57 -10.83 -10.36 9.84
C ALA A 57 -11.55 -9.01 9.97
N ASN A 58 -11.77 -8.51 11.18
CA ASN A 58 -12.40 -7.20 11.41
C ASN A 58 -11.50 -6.03 10.97
N ILE A 59 -10.17 -6.15 11.17
CA ILE A 59 -9.21 -5.16 10.65
C ILE A 59 -9.25 -5.15 9.12
N LEU A 60 -9.21 -6.33 8.48
CA LEU A 60 -9.32 -6.45 7.02
C LEU A 60 -10.64 -5.90 6.48
N ALA A 61 -11.75 -6.11 7.20
CA ALA A 61 -13.06 -5.60 6.81
C ALA A 61 -13.11 -4.07 6.80
N THR A 62 -12.41 -3.42 7.73
CA THR A 62 -12.28 -1.95 7.76
C THR A 62 -11.43 -1.46 6.58
N ALA A 63 -10.29 -2.12 6.32
CA ALA A 63 -9.44 -1.81 5.17
C ALA A 63 -10.20 -1.98 3.84
N LEU A 64 -10.98 -3.06 3.70
CA LEU A 64 -11.82 -3.30 2.52
C LEU A 64 -12.86 -2.19 2.30
N GLY A 65 -13.40 -1.62 3.38
CA GLY A 65 -14.27 -0.46 3.30
C GLY A 65 -13.58 0.74 2.68
N ALA A 66 -12.35 1.04 3.12
CA ALA A 66 -11.53 2.13 2.60
C ALA A 66 -11.15 1.92 1.12
N GLU A 67 -10.75 0.70 0.72
CA GLU A 67 -10.44 0.41 -0.70
C GLU A 67 -11.66 0.64 -1.60
N ARG A 68 -12.86 0.24 -1.15
CA ARG A 68 -14.09 0.45 -1.92
C ARG A 68 -14.48 1.93 -2.01
N GLU A 69 -14.21 2.70 -0.96
CA GLU A 69 -14.36 4.15 -0.99
C GLU A 69 -13.40 4.77 -2.02
N ALA A 70 -12.13 4.37 -2.01
CA ALA A 70 -11.13 4.83 -2.99
C ALA A 70 -11.55 4.48 -4.43
N ILE A 71 -11.97 3.23 -4.70
CA ILE A 71 -12.47 2.80 -6.02
C ILE A 71 -13.60 3.72 -6.51
N ALA A 72 -14.54 4.05 -5.62
CA ALA A 72 -15.68 4.91 -5.94
C ALA A 72 -15.25 6.37 -6.16
N ALA A 73 -14.31 6.88 -5.35
CA ALA A 73 -13.74 8.21 -5.48
C ALA A 73 -12.98 8.40 -6.81
N TYR A 74 -12.13 7.44 -7.18
CA TYR A 74 -11.44 7.46 -8.46
C TYR A 74 -12.40 7.35 -9.65
N LEU A 75 -13.46 6.53 -9.53
CA LEU A 75 -14.49 6.47 -10.58
C LEU A 75 -15.18 7.82 -10.77
N LEU A 76 -15.50 8.48 -9.66
CA LEU A 76 -16.11 9.80 -9.65
C LEU A 76 -15.19 10.84 -10.30
N GLY A 77 -13.92 10.87 -9.92
CA GLY A 77 -12.91 11.77 -10.50
C GLY A 77 -12.73 11.52 -12.00
N ALA A 78 -12.60 10.26 -12.42
CA ALA A 78 -12.47 9.87 -13.82
C ALA A 78 -13.67 10.29 -14.67
N ASN A 79 -14.88 10.20 -14.12
CA ASN A 79 -16.12 10.57 -14.81
C ASN A 79 -16.47 12.06 -14.69
N SER A 80 -15.69 12.87 -13.98
CA SER A 80 -15.97 14.30 -13.78
C SER A 80 -15.82 15.14 -15.06
N GLY A 81 -15.05 14.66 -16.03
CA GLY A 81 -14.66 15.44 -17.22
C GLY A 81 -13.66 16.57 -16.92
N LEU A 82 -13.13 16.64 -15.70
CA LEU A 82 -12.18 17.69 -15.27
C LEU A 82 -10.71 17.30 -15.48
N LEU A 83 -10.40 16.01 -15.61
CA LEU A 83 -9.04 15.51 -15.73
C LEU A 83 -8.55 15.58 -17.18
N SER A 84 -7.28 15.98 -17.37
CA SER A 84 -6.57 15.81 -18.64
C SER A 84 -6.42 14.33 -18.97
N SER A 85 -6.14 14.00 -20.24
CA SER A 85 -5.97 12.61 -20.69
C SER A 85 -4.92 11.85 -19.90
N ASP A 86 -3.79 12.50 -19.61
CA ASP A 86 -2.65 11.86 -18.96
C ASP A 86 -2.95 11.60 -17.49
N VAL A 87 -3.60 12.56 -16.81
CA VAL A 87 -4.03 12.41 -15.42
C VAL A 87 -5.15 11.38 -15.29
N LEU A 88 -6.10 11.36 -16.24
CA LEU A 88 -7.16 10.36 -16.28
C LEU A 88 -6.60 8.94 -16.40
N SER A 89 -5.58 8.74 -17.24
CA SER A 89 -4.92 7.44 -17.40
C SER A 89 -4.31 6.95 -16.08
N VAL A 90 -3.61 7.84 -15.36
CA VAL A 90 -3.04 7.53 -14.03
C VAL A 90 -4.15 7.22 -13.02
N ALA A 91 -5.21 8.03 -12.97
CA ALA A 91 -6.34 7.82 -12.07
C ALA A 91 -7.03 6.46 -12.29
N LEU A 92 -7.18 6.02 -13.55
CA LEU A 92 -7.73 4.71 -13.88
C LEU A 92 -6.79 3.57 -13.48
N SER A 93 -5.46 3.77 -13.55
CA SER A 93 -4.49 2.79 -13.06
C SER A 93 -4.61 2.62 -11.55
N PHE A 94 -4.65 3.71 -10.78
CA PHE A 94 -4.79 3.67 -9.32
C PHE A 94 -6.12 3.04 -8.89
N GLN A 95 -7.21 3.36 -9.59
CA GLN A 95 -8.47 2.63 -9.40
C GLN A 95 -8.33 1.12 -9.60
N GLY A 96 -7.52 0.70 -10.58
CA GLY A 96 -7.19 -0.70 -10.81
C GLY A 96 -6.50 -1.33 -9.60
N HIS A 97 -5.48 -0.67 -9.05
CA HIS A 97 -4.75 -1.15 -7.88
C HIS A 97 -5.67 -1.30 -6.66
N HIS A 98 -6.53 -0.31 -6.38
CA HIS A 98 -7.50 -0.43 -5.27
C HIS A 98 -8.48 -1.60 -5.46
N LYS A 99 -8.87 -1.94 -6.70
CA LYS A 99 -9.70 -3.13 -6.97
C LYS A 99 -8.94 -4.41 -6.63
N GLU A 100 -7.66 -4.49 -7.01
CA GLU A 100 -6.80 -5.63 -6.66
C GLU A 100 -6.61 -5.74 -5.14
N HIS A 101 -6.41 -4.62 -4.44
CA HIS A 101 -6.35 -4.56 -2.98
C HIS A 101 -7.66 -5.06 -2.36
N ALA A 102 -8.81 -4.52 -2.80
CA ALA A 102 -10.13 -4.93 -2.31
C ALA A 102 -10.39 -6.43 -2.50
N ASP A 103 -10.02 -6.99 -3.64
CA ASP A 103 -10.18 -8.43 -3.91
C ASP A 103 -9.27 -9.28 -3.00
N ALA A 104 -8.02 -8.87 -2.80
CA ALA A 104 -7.09 -9.55 -1.90
C ALA A 104 -7.61 -9.53 -0.44
N LEU A 105 -8.09 -8.38 0.03
CA LEU A 105 -8.66 -8.23 1.37
C LEU A 105 -9.93 -9.08 1.55
N ALA A 106 -10.85 -9.05 0.59
CA ALA A 106 -12.06 -9.87 0.63
C ALA A 106 -11.74 -11.37 0.66
N ASN A 107 -10.73 -11.79 -0.10
CA ASN A 107 -10.26 -13.18 -0.07
C ASN A 107 -9.62 -13.57 1.27
N ALA A 108 -8.81 -12.69 1.85
CA ALA A 108 -8.21 -12.91 3.17
C ALA A 108 -9.28 -13.04 4.26
N ILE A 109 -10.32 -12.19 4.26
CA ILE A 109 -11.46 -12.29 5.20
C ILE A 109 -12.13 -13.67 5.10
N ARG A 110 -12.41 -14.16 3.88
CA ARG A 110 -13.02 -15.49 3.68
C ARG A 110 -12.12 -16.62 4.19
N GLN A 111 -10.81 -16.51 3.98
CA GLN A 111 -9.86 -17.54 4.44
C GLN A 111 -9.77 -17.62 5.97
N LEU A 112 -10.01 -16.51 6.67
CA LEU A 112 -10.13 -16.47 8.12
C LEU A 112 -11.49 -16.94 8.65
N GLY A 113 -12.41 -17.34 7.76
CA GLY A 113 -13.79 -17.72 8.12
C GLY A 113 -14.70 -16.52 8.41
N GLY A 114 -14.24 -15.30 8.15
CA GLY A 114 -15.02 -14.07 8.33
C GLY A 114 -16.06 -13.85 7.23
N THR A 115 -17.03 -12.99 7.53
CA THR A 115 -18.02 -12.53 6.54
C THR A 115 -17.49 -11.28 5.85
N VAL A 116 -17.44 -11.30 4.51
CA VAL A 116 -17.09 -10.11 3.73
C VAL A 116 -18.25 -9.12 3.81
N PRO A 117 -18.06 -7.90 4.35
CA PRO A 117 -19.13 -6.92 4.40
C PRO A 117 -19.55 -6.49 3.00
N GLU A 118 -20.82 -6.16 2.82
CA GLU A 118 -21.30 -5.51 1.59
C GLU A 118 -20.89 -4.03 1.58
N PRO A 119 -20.58 -3.44 0.41
CA PRO A 119 -20.34 -2.01 0.31
C PRO A 119 -21.60 -1.21 0.66
N PRO A 120 -21.48 0.05 1.12
CA PRO A 120 -22.62 0.93 1.25
C PRO A 120 -23.27 1.14 -0.14
N LYS A 121 -24.59 1.40 -0.15
CA LYS A 121 -25.30 1.66 -1.42
C LYS A 121 -24.79 2.91 -2.15
N ARG A 122 -24.22 3.86 -1.39
CA ARG A 122 -23.68 5.13 -1.89
C ARG A 122 -22.52 5.57 -1.00
N PHE A 123 -21.50 6.14 -1.63
CA PHE A 123 -20.48 6.94 -0.96
C PHE A 123 -20.83 8.42 -1.11
N ASN A 124 -20.59 9.21 -0.07
CA ASN A 124 -20.87 10.64 -0.07
C ASN A 124 -19.54 11.39 -0.23
N PHE A 125 -19.31 11.93 -1.42
CA PHE A 125 -18.13 12.73 -1.72
C PHE A 125 -18.52 14.21 -1.89
N PRO A 126 -17.62 15.15 -1.56
CA PRO A 126 -17.87 16.58 -1.67
C PRO A 126 -17.81 17.07 -3.14
N VAL A 127 -18.63 16.49 -4.01
CA VAL A 127 -18.62 16.72 -5.46
C VAL A 127 -18.84 18.20 -5.84
N GLU A 128 -19.55 18.95 -4.99
CA GLU A 128 -19.79 20.37 -5.15
C GLU A 128 -18.51 21.22 -5.08
N GLN A 129 -17.42 20.65 -4.57
CA GLN A 129 -16.12 21.31 -4.45
C GLN A 129 -15.24 21.11 -5.70
N PHE A 130 -15.59 20.20 -6.61
CA PHE A 130 -14.78 19.89 -7.79
C PHE A 130 -15.10 20.84 -8.95
N ARG A 131 -14.24 21.85 -9.16
CA ARG A 131 -14.38 22.85 -10.23
C ARG A 131 -13.35 22.67 -11.32
N ASN A 132 -12.20 22.07 -10.99
CA ASN A 132 -11.08 21.87 -11.90
C ASN A 132 -10.27 20.62 -11.51
N GLN A 133 -9.30 20.25 -12.34
CA GLN A 133 -8.43 19.09 -12.11
C GLN A 133 -7.71 19.13 -10.75
N THR A 134 -7.26 20.30 -10.31
CA THR A 134 -6.53 20.48 -9.05
C THR A 134 -7.40 20.03 -7.88
N ASP A 135 -8.66 20.44 -7.83
CA ASP A 135 -9.59 20.08 -6.75
C ASP A 135 -9.77 18.54 -6.67
N VAL A 136 -9.85 17.87 -7.81
CA VAL A 136 -9.97 16.40 -7.89
C VAL A 136 -8.68 15.72 -7.42
N LEU A 137 -7.52 16.25 -7.83
CA LEU A 137 -6.22 15.71 -7.43
C LEU A 137 -5.93 15.94 -5.95
N GLU A 138 -6.30 17.09 -5.38
CA GLU A 138 -6.18 17.36 -3.94
C GLU A 138 -7.06 16.43 -3.12
N PHE A 139 -8.30 16.19 -3.57
CA PHE A 139 -9.18 15.23 -2.94
C PHE A 139 -8.60 13.81 -2.97
N ALA A 140 -8.14 13.34 -4.15
CA ALA A 140 -7.49 12.04 -4.28
C ALA A 140 -6.24 11.94 -3.39
N ALA A 141 -5.37 12.96 -3.38
CA ALA A 141 -4.19 12.97 -2.54
C ALA A 141 -4.53 12.95 -1.04
N GLY A 142 -5.65 13.54 -0.64
CA GLY A 142 -6.20 13.45 0.70
C GLY A 142 -6.60 12.03 1.07
N LEU A 143 -7.27 11.32 0.17
CA LEU A 143 -7.64 9.91 0.35
C LEU A 143 -6.40 9.02 0.51
N GLU A 144 -5.39 9.15 -0.37
CA GLU A 144 -4.18 8.34 -0.27
C GLU A 144 -3.42 8.57 1.03
N ARG A 145 -3.29 9.83 1.45
CA ARG A 145 -2.68 10.14 2.76
C ARG A 145 -3.47 9.52 3.91
N GLY A 146 -4.80 9.52 3.81
CA GLY A 146 -5.68 8.84 4.75
C GLY A 146 -5.41 7.33 4.78
N ALA A 147 -5.32 6.69 3.61
CA ALA A 147 -5.05 5.27 3.46
C ALA A 147 -3.68 4.87 4.04
N VAL A 148 -2.61 5.62 3.74
CA VAL A 148 -1.28 5.39 4.32
C VAL A 148 -1.34 5.45 5.85
N SER A 149 -2.05 6.44 6.41
CA SER A 149 -2.23 6.58 7.86
C SER A 149 -2.98 5.39 8.46
N ALA A 150 -4.06 4.96 7.80
CA ALA A 150 -4.89 3.84 8.23
C ALA A 150 -4.12 2.52 8.22
N TYR A 151 -3.40 2.21 7.15
CA TYR A 151 -2.58 1.01 7.08
C TYR A 151 -1.42 1.04 8.09
N ALA A 152 -0.75 2.18 8.26
CA ALA A 152 0.32 2.32 9.25
C ALA A 152 -0.17 2.01 10.66
N GLY A 153 -1.38 2.47 11.01
CA GLY A 153 -2.04 2.17 12.28
C GLY A 153 -2.54 0.73 12.40
N ALA A 154 -2.96 0.10 11.30
CA ALA A 154 -3.51 -1.26 11.29
C ALA A 154 -2.45 -2.37 11.33
N ILE A 155 -1.31 -2.18 10.65
CA ILE A 155 -0.21 -3.16 10.58
C ILE A 155 0.19 -3.76 11.94
N PRO A 156 0.41 -2.98 13.01
CA PRO A 156 0.80 -3.53 14.32
C PRO A 156 -0.32 -4.28 15.04
N LEU A 157 -1.58 -4.10 14.63
CA LEU A 157 -2.75 -4.72 15.26
C LEU A 157 -2.99 -6.16 14.79
N PHE A 158 -2.47 -6.54 13.63
CA PHE A 158 -2.59 -7.91 13.14
C PHE A 158 -1.84 -8.89 14.04
N GLU A 159 -2.48 -10.00 14.37
CA GLU A 159 -1.86 -11.12 15.06
C GLU A 159 -1.09 -12.00 14.06
N ASN A 160 -1.69 -12.21 12.88
CA ASN A 160 -1.06 -12.90 11.77
C ASN A 160 -0.04 -11.99 11.06
N ARG A 161 1.25 -12.32 11.20
CA ARG A 161 2.34 -11.55 10.59
C ARG A 161 2.39 -11.61 9.06
N ASP A 162 1.81 -12.61 8.43
CA ASP A 162 1.70 -12.61 6.97
C ASP A 162 0.63 -11.61 6.49
N LEU A 163 -0.43 -11.38 7.28
CA LEU A 163 -1.36 -10.26 7.03
C LEU A 163 -0.68 -8.91 7.27
N SER A 164 0.12 -8.77 8.33
CA SER A 164 0.93 -7.55 8.53
C SER A 164 1.82 -7.23 7.31
N LYS A 165 2.47 -8.24 6.73
CA LYS A 165 3.31 -8.06 5.53
C LYS A 165 2.49 -7.69 4.30
N ALA A 166 1.34 -8.32 4.09
CA ALA A 166 0.46 -8.00 2.99
C ALA A 166 -0.06 -6.55 3.11
N ALA A 167 -0.52 -6.14 4.30
CA ALA A 167 -0.94 -4.77 4.58
C ALA A 167 0.19 -3.75 4.42
N ALA A 168 1.43 -4.09 4.78
CA ALA A 168 2.60 -3.25 4.54
C ALA A 168 2.92 -3.08 3.04
N SER A 169 2.64 -4.09 2.22
CA SER A 169 2.77 -3.99 0.77
C SER A 169 1.74 -3.00 0.19
N ILE A 170 0.50 -3.05 0.67
CA ILE A 170 -0.55 -2.10 0.27
C ILE A 170 -0.17 -0.69 0.70
N LEU A 171 0.23 -0.50 1.97
CA LEU A 171 0.72 0.80 2.48
C LEU A 171 1.78 1.42 1.57
N ALA A 172 2.75 0.63 1.11
CA ALA A 172 3.80 1.12 0.24
C ALA A 172 3.26 1.59 -1.12
N ASP A 173 2.24 0.91 -1.67
CA ASP A 173 1.57 1.32 -2.89
C ASP A 173 0.78 2.62 -2.71
N GLU A 174 -0.01 2.75 -1.63
CA GLU A 174 -0.77 3.98 -1.34
C GLU A 174 0.17 5.18 -1.13
N ALA A 175 1.34 4.96 -0.54
CA ALA A 175 2.36 6.00 -0.41
C ALA A 175 2.92 6.43 -1.78
N MET A 176 3.06 5.51 -2.73
CA MET A 176 3.47 5.83 -4.11
C MET A 176 2.37 6.58 -4.86
N HIS A 177 1.10 6.19 -4.72
CA HIS A 177 -0.02 6.93 -5.31
C HIS A 177 -0.04 8.36 -4.80
N TRP A 178 0.08 8.54 -3.47
CA TRP A 178 0.15 9.85 -2.85
C TRP A 178 1.30 10.70 -3.42
N ALA A 179 2.50 10.12 -3.53
CA ALA A 179 3.66 10.82 -4.09
C ALA A 179 3.42 11.25 -5.55
N VAL A 180 2.84 10.39 -6.38
CA VAL A 180 2.50 10.69 -7.78
C VAL A 180 1.45 11.80 -7.87
N LEU A 181 0.41 11.78 -7.03
CA LEU A 181 -0.60 12.84 -7.02
C LEU A 181 -0.01 14.18 -6.60
N ARG A 182 0.87 14.19 -5.59
CA ARG A 182 1.62 15.39 -5.18
C ARG A 182 2.48 15.93 -6.32
N GLN A 183 3.17 15.04 -7.04
CA GLN A 183 3.93 15.43 -8.23
C GLN A 183 3.04 16.07 -9.30
N ALA A 184 1.85 15.50 -9.55
CA ALA A 184 0.88 16.04 -10.50
C ALA A 184 0.31 17.41 -10.08
N LEU A 185 0.23 17.67 -8.77
CA LEU A 185 -0.14 18.95 -8.17
C LEU A 185 1.01 19.98 -8.17
N GLY A 186 2.22 19.62 -8.63
CA GLY A 186 3.40 20.48 -8.55
C GLY A 186 3.95 20.66 -7.13
N LEU A 187 3.59 19.76 -6.21
CA LEU A 187 4.10 19.73 -4.83
C LEU A 187 5.31 18.80 -4.74
N ASP A 188 6.08 18.93 -3.65
CA ASP A 188 7.15 17.97 -3.32
C ASP A 188 6.54 16.57 -3.10
N PRO A 189 6.89 15.56 -3.91
CA PRO A 189 6.32 14.21 -3.82
C PRO A 189 6.66 13.47 -2.52
N VAL A 190 7.79 13.78 -1.90
CA VAL A 190 8.26 13.13 -0.67
C VAL A 190 8.62 14.22 0.35
N PRO A 191 7.60 14.87 0.94
CA PRO A 191 7.77 16.12 1.71
C PRO A 191 8.52 15.95 3.04
N GLY A 192 8.86 14.73 3.42
CA GLY A 192 9.57 14.42 4.65
C GLY A 192 10.14 13.01 4.65
N ALA A 193 11.14 12.78 5.51
CA ALA A 193 11.77 11.47 5.69
C ALA A 193 10.89 10.48 6.46
N PHE A 194 9.89 10.97 7.19
CA PHE A 194 8.95 10.18 7.97
C PHE A 194 7.53 10.57 7.59
N PHE A 195 6.65 9.57 7.57
CA PHE A 195 5.23 9.79 7.44
C PHE A 195 4.63 10.13 8.82
N SER A 196 3.81 11.19 8.89
CA SER A 196 3.19 11.71 10.11
C SER A 196 1.72 12.07 9.93
#